data_AF-A0A0A7TZD0-F1
#
_entry.id   AF-A0A0A7TZD0-F1
#
_cell.length_a   1.000
_cell.length_b   1.000
_cell.length_c   1.000
_cell.angle_alpha   90.00
_cell.angle_beta   90.00
_cell.angle_gamma   90.00
#
_symmetry.space_group_name_H-M   'P 1'
#
loop_
_entity.id
_entity.type
_entity.pdbx_description
1 polymer ?
#
loop_
_entity_poly.entity_id
_entity_poly.type
_entity_poly.pdbx_seq_one_letter_code
_entity_poly.pdbx_strand_id
1 'polypeptide(L)'
;ARAILSGKTGDNVPFVIHDMKSLLEGEQLINLKVPAPDQLQQTPMNTIGFNGLSDYSALPSGIGPMCMDTAEMRFFHSCQSRSAEAVREVTEFAKSIPGFIDLDLNDQVTLLKYGVIEVLIIMMAPLMNKDGTLISYGHIFMTREFLKSLRKPFCQMMEPKFEFSVKFNTLELDDSDMALFLAVIILSGDRPGLLNVKPIEQLQETVLHSLELQLKVNHPESLQLFAKLLQKMTDL
;
A
#
# COMPACT_ATOMS: atom_id res chain seq x y z
N ALA A 1 -6.81 4.18 9.24
CA ALA A 1 -7.18 4.94 8.03
C ALA A 1 -8.62 5.44 8.04
N ARG A 2 -9.64 4.57 8.15
CA ARG A 2 -11.07 4.95 8.13
C ARG A 2 -11.45 6.06 9.12
N ALA A 3 -10.90 6.02 10.34
CA ALA A 3 -11.14 7.06 11.34
C ALA A 3 -10.64 8.45 10.89
N ILE A 4 -9.47 8.52 10.26
CA ILE A 4 -8.88 9.76 9.72
C ILE A 4 -9.75 10.29 8.56
N LEU A 5 -10.07 9.42 7.60
CA LEU A 5 -10.89 9.78 6.43
C LEU A 5 -12.31 10.23 6.77
N SER A 6 -12.85 9.80 7.92
CA SER A 6 -14.19 10.19 8.39
C SER A 6 -14.17 11.38 9.35
N GLY A 7 -13.01 11.99 9.61
CA GLY A 7 -12.87 13.10 10.54
C GLY A 7 -13.13 12.73 12.00
N LYS A 8 -13.08 11.44 12.34
CA LYS A 8 -13.33 10.93 13.70
C LYS A 8 -12.08 10.95 14.59
N THR A 9 -10.92 11.35 14.05
CA THR A 9 -9.65 11.44 14.77
C THR A 9 -9.41 12.83 15.33
N GLY A 10 -10.22 13.29 16.29
CA GLY A 10 -9.98 14.52 17.09
C GLY A 10 -9.20 15.63 16.39
N ASP A 11 -8.04 16.00 16.96
CA ASP A 11 -7.16 17.07 16.45
C ASP A 11 -6.23 16.65 15.29
N ASN A 12 -6.21 15.36 14.92
CA ASN A 12 -5.23 14.82 13.98
C ASN A 12 -5.78 14.88 12.54
N VAL A 13 -5.90 16.11 12.03
CA VAL A 13 -6.35 16.38 10.65
C VAL A 13 -5.16 16.29 9.69
N PRO A 14 -5.25 15.49 8.60
CA PRO A 14 -4.15 15.37 7.65
C PRO A 14 -3.92 16.67 6.88
N PHE A 15 -2.65 16.98 6.59
CA PHE A 15 -2.28 18.05 5.68
C PHE A 15 -2.77 17.72 4.26
N VAL A 16 -3.48 18.65 3.62
CA VAL A 16 -4.11 18.39 2.31
C VAL A 16 -3.22 18.85 1.18
N ILE A 17 -2.88 17.94 0.26
CA ILE A 17 -2.17 18.25 -0.99
C ILE A 17 -3.16 18.24 -2.15
N HIS A 18 -3.34 19.39 -2.79
CA HIS A 18 -4.28 19.59 -3.89
C HIS A 18 -3.70 20.36 -5.09
N ASP A 19 -2.46 20.84 -5.01
CA ASP A 19 -1.74 21.52 -6.08
C ASP A 19 -0.21 21.41 -5.86
N MET A 20 0.58 21.97 -6.79
CA MET A 20 2.04 21.95 -6.68
C MET A 20 2.58 22.76 -5.51
N LYS A 21 1.84 23.79 -5.04
CA LYS A 21 2.27 24.63 -3.93
C LYS A 21 2.15 23.87 -2.61
N SER A 22 0.99 23.27 -2.36
CA SER A 22 0.74 22.39 -1.22
C SER A 22 1.64 21.15 -1.26
N LEU A 23 1.99 20.61 -2.44
CA LEU A 23 2.98 19.54 -2.56
C LEU A 23 4.37 19.94 -2.03
N LEU A 24 4.82 21.15 -2.37
CA LEU A 24 6.09 21.71 -1.88
C LEU A 24 6.05 21.96 -0.36
N GLU A 25 4.95 22.51 0.14
CA GLU A 25 4.76 22.75 1.59
C GLU A 25 4.72 21.44 2.39
N GLY A 26 4.12 20.39 1.84
CA GLY A 26 4.00 19.07 2.47
C GLY A 26 5.23 18.17 2.30
N GLU A 27 6.28 18.60 1.59
CA GLU A 27 7.41 17.74 1.23
C GLU A 27 8.11 17.11 2.45
N GLN A 28 8.23 17.87 3.54
CA GLN A 28 8.85 17.39 4.78
C GLN A 28 8.05 16.23 5.41
N LEU A 29 6.72 16.24 5.25
CA LEU A 29 5.82 15.19 5.75
C LEU A 29 5.84 13.95 4.85
N ILE A 30 6.15 14.11 3.56
CA ILE A 30 6.21 12.99 2.60
C ILE A 30 7.31 12.01 2.98
N ASN A 31 8.45 12.52 3.46
CA ASN A 31 9.64 11.74 3.78
C ASN A 31 9.73 11.28 5.25
N LEU A 32 8.64 11.40 6.02
CA LEU A 32 8.57 10.80 7.35
C LEU A 32 8.75 9.28 7.22
N LYS A 33 9.73 8.73 7.95
CA LYS A 33 9.92 7.29 8.13
C LYS A 33 9.05 6.80 9.30
N VAL A 34 8.63 5.53 9.28
CA VAL A 34 8.01 4.89 10.45
C VAL A 34 8.94 5.10 11.66
N PRO A 35 8.48 5.65 12.79
CA PRO A 35 9.23 5.56 14.03
C PRO A 35 9.43 4.08 14.37
N ALA A 36 10.64 3.69 14.76
CA ALA A 36 10.89 2.33 15.23
C ALA A 36 9.94 1.99 16.41
N PRO A 37 9.51 0.72 16.59
CA PRO A 37 8.53 0.34 17.61
C PRO A 37 8.89 0.76 19.05
N ASP A 38 10.18 1.03 19.33
CA ASP A 38 10.69 1.42 20.64
C ASP A 38 10.62 2.93 20.97
N GLN A 39 9.98 3.77 20.14
CA GLN A 39 9.91 5.23 20.38
C GLN A 39 8.51 5.79 20.61
N LEU A 40 7.56 4.99 21.11
CA LEU A 40 6.23 5.48 21.52
C LEU A 40 6.21 6.27 22.85
N GLN A 41 7.31 6.92 23.23
CA GLN A 41 7.32 7.82 24.37
C GLN A 41 7.80 9.22 23.99
N GLN A 42 6.80 10.07 23.74
CA GLN A 42 6.81 11.54 23.83
C GLN A 42 7.94 12.27 23.11
N THR A 43 7.63 12.86 21.95
CA THR A 43 8.34 14.05 21.48
C THR A 43 7.32 15.17 21.20
N PRO A 44 7.40 16.31 21.90
CA PRO A 44 6.66 17.49 21.51
C PRO A 44 7.25 18.03 20.20
N MET A 45 6.38 18.60 19.37
CA MET A 45 6.73 19.28 18.13
C MET A 45 7.55 20.53 18.46
N ASN A 46 8.89 20.41 18.57
CA ASN A 46 9.80 21.55 18.52
C ASN A 46 11.21 21.12 18.07
N THR A 47 11.64 21.76 16.97
CA THR A 47 13.03 21.96 16.55
C THR A 47 13.84 20.71 16.20
N ILE A 48 13.59 20.13 15.02
CA ILE A 48 14.62 19.35 14.33
C ILE A 48 15.45 20.32 13.48
N GLY A 49 16.51 20.85 14.06
CA GLY A 49 17.60 21.44 13.29
C GLY A 49 18.49 20.32 12.76
N PHE A 50 18.73 20.28 11.45
CA PHE A 50 19.78 19.43 10.89
C PHE A 50 20.62 20.17 9.85
N ASN A 51 21.89 20.32 10.21
CA ASN A 51 23.01 20.49 9.28
C ASN A 51 23.20 19.19 8.50
N GLY A 52 23.32 19.29 7.17
CA GLY A 52 23.81 18.18 6.35
C GLY A 52 23.15 18.06 4.98
N LEU A 53 23.32 19.06 4.12
CA LEU A 53 23.07 18.93 2.68
C LEU A 53 24.25 19.56 1.93
N SER A 54 25.33 18.79 1.81
CA SER A 54 26.41 19.10 0.89
C SER A 54 27.22 17.84 0.62
N ASP A 55 26.73 17.01 -0.31
CA ASP A 55 27.62 16.34 -1.26
C ASP A 55 26.84 15.74 -2.44
N TYR A 56 26.75 16.52 -3.52
CA TYR A 56 26.44 16.02 -4.86
C TYR A 56 27.37 16.72 -5.86
N SER A 57 28.66 16.40 -5.79
CA SER A 57 29.61 16.76 -6.84
C SER A 57 30.30 15.51 -7.38
N ALA A 58 29.80 15.02 -8.53
CA ALA A 58 30.59 14.57 -9.69
C ALA A 58 29.72 13.74 -10.65
N LEU A 59 29.21 14.36 -11.71
CA LEU A 59 28.88 13.68 -12.96
C LEU A 59 29.43 14.51 -14.14
N PRO A 60 29.86 13.85 -15.24
CA PRO A 60 30.66 14.50 -16.26
C PRO A 60 29.84 15.49 -17.10
N SER A 61 30.49 16.61 -17.39
CA SER A 61 30.04 17.74 -18.19
C SER A 61 29.62 17.31 -19.59
N GLY A 62 28.34 17.49 -19.96
CA GLY A 62 27.94 17.31 -21.36
C GLY A 62 26.47 17.02 -21.66
N ILE A 63 25.50 17.56 -20.91
CA ILE A 63 24.10 17.65 -21.35
C ILE A 63 23.58 19.01 -20.84
N GLY A 64 22.91 19.77 -21.72
CA GLY A 64 22.33 21.09 -21.42
C GLY A 64 21.41 21.09 -20.19
N PRO A 65 20.90 22.25 -19.74
CA PRO A 65 20.35 22.41 -18.40
C PRO A 65 19.26 21.37 -18.13
N MET A 66 19.60 20.29 -17.44
CA MET A 66 18.64 19.30 -16.98
C MET A 66 17.87 19.94 -15.84
N CYS A 67 16.83 20.69 -16.21
CA CYS A 67 15.79 21.17 -15.33
C CYS A 67 14.97 19.95 -14.83
N MET A 68 15.59 19.12 -14.00
CA MET A 68 15.06 17.86 -13.47
C MET A 68 14.93 17.88 -11.93
N ASP A 69 14.75 19.04 -11.32
CA ASP A 69 14.37 19.17 -9.92
C ASP A 69 12.90 19.60 -9.78
N THR A 70 11.99 18.84 -10.39
CA THR A 70 10.56 19.07 -10.18
C THR A 70 10.13 18.35 -8.90
N ALA A 71 9.41 19.04 -8.01
CA ALA A 71 8.86 18.46 -6.77
C ALA A 71 8.04 17.18 -7.02
N GLU A 72 7.46 17.10 -8.21
CA GLU A 72 6.80 15.90 -8.73
C GLU A 72 7.72 14.68 -8.79
N MET A 73 8.94 14.83 -9.33
CA MET A 73 9.92 13.73 -9.37
C MET A 73 10.36 13.29 -7.99
N ARG A 74 10.55 14.24 -7.06
CA ARG A 74 10.86 13.92 -5.66
C ARG A 74 9.74 13.12 -5.02
N PHE A 75 8.49 13.55 -5.19
CA PHE A 75 7.32 12.78 -4.75
C PHE A 75 7.28 11.36 -5.33
N PHE A 76 7.57 11.19 -6.62
CA PHE A 76 7.59 9.86 -7.24
C PHE A 76 8.70 8.98 -6.71
N HIS A 77 9.88 9.55 -6.47
CA HIS A 77 10.97 8.83 -5.83
C HIS A 77 10.57 8.38 -4.41
N SER A 78 9.89 9.24 -3.62
CA SER A 78 9.38 8.86 -2.31
C SER A 78 8.33 7.74 -2.37
N CYS A 79 7.41 7.79 -3.34
CA CYS A 79 6.45 6.70 -3.58
C CYS A 79 7.16 5.38 -3.93
N GLN A 80 8.16 5.42 -4.81
CA GLN A 80 8.93 4.24 -5.18
C GLN A 80 9.68 3.64 -3.98
N SER A 81 10.31 4.49 -3.16
CA SER A 81 11.00 4.06 -1.94
C SER A 81 10.03 3.37 -0.97
N ARG A 82 8.85 3.96 -0.74
CA ARG A 82 7.81 3.37 0.12
C ARG A 82 7.30 2.04 -0.44
N SER A 83 7.12 1.91 -1.75
CA SER A 83 6.73 0.63 -2.35
C SER A 83 7.78 -0.46 -2.11
N ALA A 84 9.07 -0.12 -2.17
CA ALA A 84 10.14 -1.09 -1.87
C ALA A 84 10.13 -1.52 -0.39
N GLU A 85 9.81 -0.62 0.53
CA GLU A 85 9.59 -0.95 1.95
C GLU A 85 8.37 -1.85 2.13
N ALA A 86 7.24 -1.51 1.49
CA ALA A 86 6.01 -2.29 1.57
C ALA A 86 6.18 -3.71 0.99
N VAL A 87 7.01 -3.91 -0.04
CA VAL A 87 7.36 -5.26 -0.52
C VAL A 87 8.04 -6.09 0.58
N ARG A 88 8.88 -5.47 1.42
CA ARG A 88 9.50 -6.17 2.56
C ARG A 88 8.47 -6.50 3.62
N GLU A 89 7.55 -5.58 3.93
CA GLU A 89 6.46 -5.83 4.87
C GLU A 89 5.55 -6.97 4.41
N VAL A 90 5.20 -7.02 3.11
CA VAL A 90 4.43 -8.13 2.52
C VAL A 90 5.22 -9.45 2.57
N THR A 91 6.54 -9.40 2.38
CA THR A 91 7.40 -10.59 2.49
C THR A 91 7.42 -11.13 3.92
N GLU A 92 7.54 -10.27 4.92
CA GLU A 92 7.48 -10.67 6.34
C GLU A 92 6.09 -11.17 6.72
N PHE A 93 5.03 -10.53 6.21
CA PHE A 93 3.66 -11.03 6.36
C PHE A 93 3.50 -12.44 5.75
N ALA A 94 4.01 -12.68 4.54
CA ALA A 94 3.94 -14.00 3.90
C ALA A 94 4.63 -15.09 4.73
N LYS A 95 5.81 -14.79 5.29
CA LYS A 95 6.53 -15.72 6.19
C LYS A 95 5.77 -16.03 7.47
N SER A 96 4.88 -15.13 7.92
CA SER A 96 4.04 -15.36 9.08
C SER A 96 2.84 -16.27 8.81
N ILE A 97 2.51 -16.54 7.54
CA ILE A 97 1.43 -17.47 7.16
C ILE A 97 1.88 -18.90 7.52
N PRO A 98 1.09 -19.63 8.33
CA PRO A 98 1.42 -21.02 8.69
C PRO A 98 1.65 -21.90 7.46
N GLY A 99 2.79 -22.59 7.41
CA GLY A 99 3.16 -23.49 6.31
C GLY A 99 3.84 -22.81 5.11
N PHE A 100 3.84 -21.48 5.00
CA PHE A 100 4.47 -20.79 3.87
C PHE A 100 5.99 -21.00 3.82
N ILE A 101 6.66 -20.89 4.96
CA ILE A 101 8.12 -21.05 5.07
C ILE A 101 8.59 -22.49 4.82
N ASP A 102 7.66 -23.45 4.88
CA ASP A 102 7.92 -24.88 4.63
C ASP A 102 7.84 -25.24 3.14
N LEU A 103 7.38 -24.32 2.28
CA LEU A 103 7.38 -24.47 0.82
C LEU A 103 8.80 -24.39 0.24
N ASP A 104 8.99 -24.86 -0.99
CA ASP A 104 10.25 -24.67 -1.71
C ASP A 104 10.60 -23.18 -1.80
N LEU A 105 11.87 -22.82 -1.60
CA LEU A 105 12.30 -21.43 -1.59
C LEU A 105 12.03 -20.73 -2.94
N ASN A 106 12.14 -21.44 -4.07
CA ASN A 106 11.82 -20.88 -5.38
C ASN A 106 10.32 -20.65 -5.54
N ASP A 107 9.50 -21.53 -4.96
CA ASP A 107 8.04 -21.35 -4.92
C ASP A 107 7.67 -20.14 -4.06
N GLN A 108 8.26 -19.97 -2.87
CA GLN A 108 8.06 -18.77 -2.03
C GLN A 108 8.40 -17.48 -2.80
N VAL A 109 9.54 -17.46 -3.49
CA VAL A 109 9.95 -16.32 -4.33
C VAL A 109 8.99 -16.09 -5.49
N THR A 110 8.52 -17.16 -6.13
CA THR A 110 7.58 -17.08 -7.26
C THR A 110 6.22 -16.53 -6.82
N LEU A 111 5.68 -17.03 -5.71
CA LEU A 111 4.43 -16.54 -5.12
C LEU A 111 4.51 -15.03 -4.82
N LEU A 112 5.57 -14.58 -4.16
CA LEU A 112 5.79 -13.16 -3.87
C LEU A 112 5.99 -12.32 -5.14
N LYS A 113 6.76 -12.83 -6.12
CA LYS A 113 7.01 -12.14 -7.38
C LYS A 113 5.73 -11.79 -8.14
N TYR A 114 4.73 -12.68 -8.12
CA TYR A 114 3.46 -12.45 -8.81
C TYR A 114 2.39 -11.81 -7.92
N GLY A 115 2.34 -12.13 -6.62
CA GLY A 115 1.28 -11.66 -5.72
C GLY A 115 1.51 -10.29 -5.09
N VAL A 116 2.75 -9.80 -4.99
CA VAL A 116 3.04 -8.60 -4.17
C VAL A 116 2.32 -7.34 -4.67
N ILE A 117 2.20 -7.14 -5.99
CA ILE A 117 1.53 -5.94 -6.53
C ILE A 117 0.02 -5.99 -6.25
N GLU A 118 -0.60 -7.18 -6.37
CA GLU A 118 -2.01 -7.39 -6.05
C GLU A 118 -2.29 -7.05 -4.58
N VAL A 119 -1.42 -7.55 -3.68
CA VAL A 119 -1.47 -7.25 -2.24
C VAL A 119 -1.33 -5.74 -1.98
N LEU A 120 -0.37 -5.07 -2.61
CA LEU A 120 -0.18 -3.63 -2.42
C LEU A 120 -1.39 -2.80 -2.91
N ILE A 121 -2.03 -3.20 -4.00
CA ILE A 121 -3.25 -2.55 -4.49
C ILE A 121 -4.38 -2.69 -3.48
N ILE A 122 -4.58 -3.88 -2.90
CA ILE A 122 -5.58 -4.10 -1.85
C ILE A 122 -5.26 -3.29 -0.58
N MET A 123 -4.01 -3.28 -0.14
CA MET A 123 -3.58 -2.53 1.04
C MET A 123 -3.75 -1.01 0.88
N MET A 124 -3.74 -0.50 -0.35
CA MET A 124 -4.06 0.91 -0.64
C MET A 124 -5.56 1.21 -0.48
N ALA A 125 -6.45 0.25 -0.69
CA ALA A 125 -7.89 0.52 -0.73
C ALA A 125 -8.44 1.18 0.55
N PRO A 126 -8.11 0.70 1.78
CA PRO A 126 -8.55 1.35 3.02
C PRO A 126 -8.01 2.78 3.23
N LEU A 127 -6.97 3.18 2.49
CA LEU A 127 -6.39 4.52 2.52
C LEU A 127 -7.09 5.50 1.58
N MET A 128 -7.94 5.00 0.69
CA MET A 128 -8.58 5.77 -0.38
C MET A 128 -10.07 5.99 -0.10
N ASN A 129 -10.55 7.20 -0.42
CA ASN A 129 -11.96 7.47 -0.64
C ASN A 129 -12.17 8.00 -2.07
N LYS A 130 -13.39 8.45 -2.39
CA LYS A 130 -13.71 8.99 -3.72
C LYS A 130 -12.92 10.26 -4.07
N ASP A 131 -12.47 11.01 -3.07
CA ASP A 131 -11.90 12.36 -3.17
C ASP A 131 -10.36 12.37 -3.09
N GLY A 132 -9.72 11.31 -2.59
CA GLY A 132 -8.27 11.25 -2.42
C GLY A 132 -7.77 10.08 -1.59
N THR A 133 -6.48 10.10 -1.29
CA THR A 133 -5.77 9.02 -0.60
C THR A 133 -4.93 9.54 0.56
N LEU A 134 -4.87 8.77 1.64
CA LEU A 134 -3.93 9.02 2.73
C LEU A 134 -2.54 8.51 2.37
N ILE A 135 -1.52 9.32 2.65
CA ILE A 135 -0.11 8.94 2.56
C ILE A 135 0.62 9.35 3.83
N SER A 136 1.86 8.88 3.98
CA SER A 136 2.76 9.21 5.10
C SER A 136 2.11 8.95 6.44
N TYR A 137 1.70 7.70 6.65
CA TYR A 137 1.09 7.23 7.91
C TYR A 137 -0.17 8.01 8.32
N GLY A 138 -0.89 8.56 7.33
CA GLY A 138 -2.11 9.33 7.56
C GLY A 138 -1.88 10.81 7.88
N HIS A 139 -0.65 11.31 7.81
CA HIS A 139 -0.35 12.74 8.00
C HIS A 139 -0.73 13.60 6.80
N ILE A 140 -0.87 13.01 5.61
CA ILE A 140 -1.19 13.73 4.38
C ILE A 140 -2.42 13.10 3.73
N PHE A 141 -3.34 13.95 3.28
CA PHE A 141 -4.42 13.58 2.38
C PHE A 141 -4.15 14.22 1.00
N MET A 142 -3.85 13.39 0.01
CA MET A 142 -3.61 13.85 -1.35
C MET A 142 -4.87 13.67 -2.19
N THR A 143 -5.36 14.77 -2.77
CA THR A 143 -6.61 14.75 -3.53
C THR A 143 -6.47 13.96 -4.84
N ARG A 144 -7.53 13.27 -5.22
CA ARG A 144 -7.62 12.51 -6.48
C ARG A 144 -7.49 13.41 -7.69
N GLU A 145 -8.10 14.60 -7.65
CA GLU A 145 -8.01 15.57 -8.74
C GLU A 145 -6.57 16.08 -8.93
N PHE A 146 -5.83 16.31 -7.85
CA PHE A 146 -4.41 16.64 -7.97
C PHE A 146 -3.61 15.50 -8.57
N LEU A 147 -3.80 14.26 -8.11
CA LEU A 147 -3.16 13.07 -8.67
C LEU A 147 -3.43 12.90 -10.18
N LYS A 148 -4.64 13.24 -10.65
CA LYS A 148 -4.99 13.26 -12.09
C LYS A 148 -4.29 14.38 -12.86
N SER A 149 -3.98 15.50 -12.20
CA SER A 149 -3.28 16.63 -12.82
C SER A 149 -1.77 16.40 -13.02
N LEU A 150 -1.20 15.38 -12.35
CA LEU A 150 0.21 15.02 -12.47
C LEU A 150 0.57 14.59 -13.90
N ARG A 151 1.84 14.69 -14.26
CA ARG A 151 2.32 14.31 -15.59
C ARG A 151 2.22 12.80 -15.80
N LYS A 152 2.14 12.40 -17.06
CA LYS A 152 2.19 10.98 -17.44
C LYS A 152 3.55 10.35 -17.05
N PRO A 153 3.57 9.08 -16.62
CA PRO A 153 2.44 8.14 -16.57
C PRO A 153 1.61 8.18 -15.27
N PHE A 154 1.93 9.05 -14.31
CA PHE A 154 1.43 8.94 -12.94
C PHE A 154 -0.06 9.20 -12.78
N CYS A 155 -0.59 10.20 -13.48
CA CYS A 155 -2.02 10.46 -13.52
C CYS A 155 -2.84 9.25 -14.01
N GLN A 156 -2.30 8.47 -14.95
CA GLN A 156 -2.95 7.27 -15.48
C GLN A 156 -2.76 6.05 -14.56
N MET A 157 -1.66 6.01 -13.83
CA MET A 157 -1.36 4.89 -12.94
C MET A 157 -2.32 4.82 -11.76
N MET A 158 -2.69 5.96 -11.14
CA MET A 158 -3.46 5.99 -9.89
C MET A 158 -4.97 5.83 -10.09
N GLU A 159 -5.51 6.33 -11.19
CA GLU A 159 -6.97 6.36 -11.40
C GLU A 159 -7.65 4.98 -11.34
N PRO A 160 -7.11 3.92 -11.96
CA PRO A 160 -7.68 2.57 -11.82
C PRO A 160 -7.68 2.07 -10.37
N LYS A 161 -6.72 2.49 -9.54
CA LYS A 161 -6.64 2.09 -8.13
C LYS A 161 -7.72 2.78 -7.32
N PHE A 162 -8.06 4.03 -7.62
CA PHE A 162 -9.22 4.68 -7.02
C PHE A 162 -10.53 4.00 -7.41
N GLU A 163 -10.70 3.66 -8.69
CA GLU A 163 -11.91 2.97 -9.16
C GLU A 163 -12.08 1.59 -8.50
N PHE A 164 -11.00 0.82 -8.39
CA PHE A 164 -10.98 -0.43 -7.65
C PHE A 164 -11.31 -0.20 -6.18
N SER A 165 -10.59 0.72 -5.51
CA SER A 165 -10.70 0.95 -4.06
C SER A 165 -12.08 1.41 -3.64
N VAL A 166 -12.72 2.30 -4.42
CA VAL A 166 -14.09 2.76 -4.13
C VAL A 166 -15.07 1.58 -4.16
N LYS A 167 -14.95 0.67 -5.13
CA LYS A 167 -15.80 -0.53 -5.21
C LYS A 167 -15.44 -1.52 -4.11
N PHE A 168 -14.16 -1.78 -3.88
CA PHE A 168 -13.66 -2.72 -2.88
C PHE A 168 -14.06 -2.31 -1.46
N ASN A 169 -13.98 -1.02 -1.12
CA ASN A 169 -14.35 -0.51 0.20
C ASN A 169 -15.84 -0.65 0.53
N THR A 170 -16.72 -0.87 -0.46
CA THR A 170 -18.14 -1.18 -0.19
C THR A 170 -18.36 -2.56 0.43
N LEU A 171 -17.33 -3.42 0.40
CA LEU A 171 -17.34 -4.71 1.09
C LEU A 171 -17.13 -4.57 2.60
N GLU A 172 -16.75 -3.39 3.07
CA GLU A 172 -16.61 -3.01 4.49
C GLU A 172 -15.70 -3.92 5.35
N LEU A 173 -14.85 -4.72 4.70
CA LEU A 173 -13.89 -5.65 5.33
C LEU A 173 -13.07 -4.99 6.43
N ASP A 174 -12.90 -5.65 7.56
CA ASP A 174 -11.98 -5.19 8.61
C ASP A 174 -10.56 -5.74 8.42
N ASP A 175 -9.65 -5.39 9.33
CA ASP A 175 -8.25 -5.80 9.23
C ASP A 175 -8.06 -7.34 9.33
N SER A 176 -8.97 -8.04 10.01
CA SER A 176 -8.93 -9.51 10.15
C SER A 176 -9.35 -10.19 8.85
N ASP A 177 -10.42 -9.70 8.22
CA ASP A 177 -10.89 -10.19 6.92
C ASP A 177 -9.81 -9.94 5.85
N MET A 178 -9.20 -8.75 5.89
CA MET A 178 -8.14 -8.34 4.97
C MET A 178 -6.91 -9.23 5.12
N ALA A 179 -6.47 -9.54 6.34
CA ALA A 179 -5.31 -10.41 6.57
C ALA A 179 -5.50 -11.79 5.91
N LEU A 180 -6.66 -12.41 6.10
CA LEU A 180 -6.98 -13.70 5.46
C LEU A 180 -7.05 -13.56 3.94
N PHE A 181 -7.65 -12.49 3.42
CA PHE A 181 -7.75 -12.27 1.98
C PHE A 181 -6.38 -12.08 1.32
N LEU A 182 -5.49 -11.29 1.93
CA LEU A 182 -4.12 -11.11 1.44
C LEU A 182 -3.33 -12.42 1.42
N ALA A 183 -3.52 -13.27 2.44
CA ALA A 183 -2.91 -14.60 2.48
C ALA A 183 -3.42 -15.51 1.34
N VAL A 184 -4.72 -15.47 1.02
CA VAL A 184 -5.27 -16.21 -0.15
C VAL A 184 -4.59 -15.77 -1.45
N ILE A 185 -4.35 -14.47 -1.64
CA ILE A 185 -3.71 -13.92 -2.85
C ILE A 185 -2.25 -14.35 -2.97
N ILE A 186 -1.52 -14.33 -1.86
CA ILE A 186 -0.11 -14.75 -1.82
C ILE A 186 -0.01 -16.23 -2.18
N LEU A 187 -0.95 -17.06 -1.73
CA LEU A 187 -0.95 -18.51 -1.91
C LEU A 187 -1.61 -19.00 -3.22
N SER A 188 -1.71 -18.18 -4.28
CA SER A 188 -2.32 -18.68 -5.53
C SER A 188 -1.46 -19.74 -6.22
N GLY A 189 -2.02 -20.94 -6.40
CA GLY A 189 -1.35 -22.07 -7.06
C GLY A 189 -1.23 -21.96 -8.59
N ASP A 190 -1.81 -20.93 -9.19
CA ASP A 190 -1.82 -20.70 -10.64
C ASP A 190 -0.66 -19.81 -11.14
N ARG A 191 0.29 -19.44 -10.26
CA ARG A 191 1.43 -18.60 -10.66
C ARG A 191 2.35 -19.34 -11.65
N PRO A 192 2.80 -18.68 -12.72
CA PRO A 192 3.72 -19.30 -13.67
C PRO A 192 5.08 -19.65 -13.04
N GLY A 193 5.53 -20.89 -13.28
CA GLY A 193 6.87 -21.34 -12.85
C GLY A 193 6.92 -21.98 -11.46
N LEU A 194 5.77 -22.23 -10.82
CA LEU A 194 5.71 -23.01 -9.58
C LEU A 194 6.18 -24.47 -9.81
N LEU A 195 7.01 -24.96 -8.90
CA LEU A 195 7.57 -26.30 -8.88
C LEU A 195 6.61 -27.28 -8.20
N ASN A 196 6.09 -26.93 -7.02
CA ASN A 196 5.23 -27.78 -6.21
C ASN A 196 3.88 -27.10 -5.94
N VAL A 197 2.96 -27.20 -6.90
CA VAL A 197 1.64 -26.54 -6.82
C VAL A 197 0.75 -27.15 -5.72
N LYS A 198 0.77 -28.46 -5.53
CA LYS A 198 -0.18 -29.15 -4.63
C LYS A 198 -0.08 -28.69 -3.16
N PRO A 199 1.10 -28.58 -2.53
CA PRO A 199 1.20 -28.02 -1.17
C PRO A 199 0.68 -26.58 -1.06
N ILE A 200 0.88 -25.76 -2.10
CA ILE A 200 0.43 -24.37 -2.15
C ILE A 200 -1.10 -24.32 -2.19
N GLU A 201 -1.73 -25.10 -3.06
CA GLU A 201 -3.19 -25.19 -3.15
C GLU A 201 -3.82 -25.68 -1.84
N GLN A 202 -3.19 -26.64 -1.15
CA GLN A 202 -3.66 -27.12 0.16
C GLN A 202 -3.59 -26.02 1.24
N LEU A 203 -2.53 -25.22 1.24
CA LEU A 203 -2.44 -24.06 2.12
C LEU A 203 -3.51 -23.02 1.75
N GLN A 204 -3.67 -22.70 0.46
CA GLN A 204 -4.66 -21.75 0.00
C GLN A 204 -6.09 -22.18 0.36
N GLU A 205 -6.42 -23.47 0.20
CA GLU A 205 -7.72 -24.05 0.57
C GLU A 205 -8.00 -23.89 2.07
N THR A 206 -6.99 -24.11 2.91
CA THR A 206 -7.11 -23.93 4.36
C THR A 206 -7.40 -22.47 4.72
N VAL A 207 -6.69 -21.53 4.07
CA VAL A 207 -6.92 -20.09 4.29
C VAL A 207 -8.27 -19.64 3.72
N LEU A 208 -8.69 -20.16 2.56
CA LEU A 208 -10.00 -19.89 1.96
C LEU A 208 -11.15 -20.33 2.88
N HIS A 209 -11.04 -21.52 3.49
CA HIS A 209 -12.03 -21.98 4.46
C HIS A 209 -12.09 -21.08 5.70
N SER A 210 -10.92 -20.65 6.18
CA SER A 210 -10.80 -19.72 7.31
C SER A 210 -11.42 -18.36 6.98
N LEU A 211 -11.17 -17.84 5.77
CA LEU A 211 -11.77 -16.60 5.26
C LEU A 211 -13.29 -16.71 5.17
N GLU A 212 -13.82 -17.81 4.60
CA GLU A 212 -15.26 -18.01 4.51
C GLU A 212 -15.94 -18.02 5.88
N LEU A 213 -15.34 -18.71 6.86
CA LEU A 213 -15.85 -18.74 8.23
C LEU A 213 -15.77 -17.36 8.90
N GLN A 214 -14.63 -16.68 8.78
CA GLN A 214 -14.41 -15.33 9.32
C GLN A 214 -15.48 -14.37 8.79
N LEU A 215 -15.72 -14.36 7.47
CA LEU A 215 -16.72 -13.47 6.87
C LEU A 215 -18.15 -13.80 7.34
N LYS A 216 -18.49 -15.08 7.53
CA LYS A 216 -19.81 -15.46 8.07
C LYS A 216 -20.02 -14.99 9.51
N VAL A 217 -18.96 -15.03 10.32
CA VAL A 217 -19.01 -14.60 11.73
C VAL A 217 -19.03 -13.09 11.85
N ASN A 218 -18.17 -12.39 11.10
CA ASN A 218 -17.98 -10.96 11.21
C ASN A 218 -19.03 -10.14 10.43
N HIS A 219 -19.58 -10.71 9.36
CA HIS A 219 -20.56 -10.07 8.48
C HIS A 219 -21.82 -10.94 8.26
N PRO A 220 -22.58 -11.28 9.32
CA PRO A 220 -23.70 -12.23 9.23
C PRO A 220 -24.81 -11.78 8.26
N GLU A 221 -24.97 -10.47 8.07
CA GLU A 221 -25.95 -9.88 7.15
C GLU A 221 -25.52 -9.93 5.67
N SER A 222 -24.24 -10.22 5.39
CA SER A 222 -23.65 -10.17 4.05
C SER A 222 -23.42 -11.58 3.48
N LEU A 223 -24.50 -12.34 3.26
CA LEU A 223 -24.46 -13.76 2.87
C LEU A 223 -23.61 -14.10 1.62
N GLN A 224 -23.42 -13.14 0.71
CA GLN A 224 -22.67 -13.33 -0.54
C GLN A 224 -21.28 -12.65 -0.51
N LEU A 225 -20.81 -12.20 0.66
CA LEU A 225 -19.55 -11.45 0.80
C LEU A 225 -18.35 -12.25 0.32
N PHE A 226 -18.27 -13.52 0.69
CA PHE A 226 -17.19 -14.41 0.25
C PHE A 226 -17.11 -14.49 -1.29
N ALA A 227 -18.23 -14.76 -1.96
CA ALA A 227 -18.28 -14.82 -3.42
C ALA A 227 -17.93 -13.48 -4.08
N LYS A 228 -18.43 -12.36 -3.53
CA LYS A 228 -18.09 -11.01 -4.01
C LYS A 228 -16.60 -10.72 -3.85
N LEU A 229 -15.99 -11.19 -2.76
CA LEU A 229 -14.57 -10.98 -2.49
C LEU A 229 -13.68 -11.80 -3.42
N LEU A 230 -14.02 -13.07 -3.68
CA LEU A 230 -13.30 -13.87 -4.69
C LEU A 230 -13.36 -13.26 -6.08
N GLN A 231 -14.50 -12.64 -6.46
CA GLN A 231 -14.60 -11.91 -7.72
C GLN A 231 -13.66 -10.69 -7.78
N LYS A 232 -13.25 -10.13 -6.65
CA LYS A 232 -12.25 -9.05 -6.63
C LYS A 232 -10.84 -9.54 -6.95
N MET A 233 -10.53 -10.82 -6.75
CA MET A 233 -9.24 -11.38 -7.14
C MET A 233 -9.03 -11.36 -8.66
N THR A 234 -10.12 -11.55 -9.43
CA THR A 234 -10.04 -11.51 -10.90
C THR A 234 -10.01 -10.08 -11.47
N ASP A 235 -10.33 -9.08 -10.65
CA ASP A 235 -10.29 -7.67 -11.03
C ASP A 235 -8.87 -7.06 -10.88
N LEU A 236 -7.95 -7.79 -10.22
CA LEU A 236 -6.55 -7.39 -9.95
C LEU A 236 -5.62 -7.83 -11.08
#